data_AF-A0A2G9ZW42-F1
#
_entry.id   AF-A0A2G9ZW42-F1
#
_cell.length_a   1.000
_cell.length_b   1.000
_cell.length_c   1.000
_cell.angle_alpha   90.00
_cell.angle_beta   90.00
_cell.angle_gamma   90.00
#
_symmetry.space_group_name_H-M   'P 1'
#
loop_
_entity.id
_entity.type
_entity.pdbx_description
1 polymer ?
#
loop_
_entity_poly.entity_id
_entity_poly.type
_entity_poly.pdbx_seq_one_letter_code
_entity_poly.pdbx_strand_id
1 'polypeptide(L)'
;MQFDAEKEIGKFLSGLRAAQGEIGKTYYRWRHTALEIAGEGVKPLDVGLKAAEIFGKDIGKGLLPRLNWLKGEAAFMLTLGRSLADLWVVDGGVATAEKGEKPSEVFIRCTRDPWPTWAKEFGVPMQEVALCRERMLKSILEDVSVFFNILLDIEVQKAIPRGEGMWQIRLYKKEK
;
A
#
# COMPACT_ATOMS: atom_id res chain seq x y z
N MET A 1 1.18 43.05 10.20
CA MET A 1 1.62 41.71 10.65
C MET A 1 2.38 41.08 9.49
N GLN A 2 3.65 40.73 9.65
CA GLN A 2 4.44 40.13 8.56
C GLN A 2 4.02 38.66 8.39
N PHE A 3 3.81 38.23 7.15
CA PHE A 3 3.53 36.83 6.84
C PHE A 3 4.78 35.99 7.09
N ASP A 4 4.63 34.94 7.90
CA ASP A 4 5.69 33.98 8.22
C ASP A 4 5.39 32.67 7.49
N ALA A 5 6.07 32.47 6.36
CA ALA A 5 5.85 31.31 5.50
C ALA A 5 6.20 30.00 6.21
N GLU A 6 7.27 29.97 7.00
CA GLU A 6 7.72 28.76 7.69
C GLU A 6 6.70 28.33 8.74
N LYS A 7 6.16 29.28 9.50
CA LYS A 7 5.10 29.02 10.48
C LYS A 7 3.84 28.47 9.82
N GLU A 8 3.39 29.06 8.71
CA GLU A 8 2.19 28.59 8.01
C GLU A 8 2.42 27.20 7.40
N ILE A 9 3.57 26.95 6.76
CA ILE A 9 3.94 25.61 6.25
C ILE A 9 3.98 24.59 7.39
N GLY A 10 4.55 24.95 8.54
CA GLY A 10 4.61 24.09 9.72
C GLY A 10 3.23 23.66 10.22
N LYS A 11 2.25 24.58 10.23
CA LYS A 11 0.86 24.27 10.59
C LYS A 11 0.23 23.27 9.62
N PHE A 12 0.36 23.50 8.31
CA PHE A 12 -0.18 22.59 7.30
C PHE A 12 0.45 21.20 7.40
N LEU A 13 1.77 21.12 7.58
CA LEU A 13 2.48 19.86 7.72
C LEU A 13 2.05 19.09 8.97
N SER A 14 1.85 19.79 10.09
CA SER A 14 1.33 19.20 11.33
C SER A 14 -0.09 18.65 11.13
N GLY A 15 -0.97 19.44 10.51
CA GLY A 15 -2.33 19.01 10.19
C GLY A 15 -2.39 17.79 9.26
N LEU A 16 -1.54 17.76 8.22
CA LEU A 16 -1.42 16.61 7.32
C LEU A 16 -1.00 15.34 8.07
N ARG A 17 0.03 15.42 8.92
CA ARG A 17 0.51 14.27 9.71
C ARG A 17 -0.52 13.76 10.69
N ALA A 18 -1.27 14.67 11.33
CA ALA A 18 -2.38 14.31 12.21
C ALA A 18 -3.47 13.58 11.43
N ALA A 19 -3.86 14.07 10.26
CA ALA A 19 -4.84 13.43 9.40
C ALA A 19 -4.39 12.05 8.93
N GLN A 20 -3.13 11.90 8.50
CA GLN A 20 -2.53 10.60 8.13
C GLN A 20 -2.63 9.60 9.29
N GLY A 21 -2.30 10.04 10.52
CA GLY A 21 -2.43 9.22 11.71
C GLY A 21 -3.88 8.76 11.96
N GLU A 22 -4.86 9.67 11.87
CA GLU A 22 -6.26 9.33 12.08
C GLU A 22 -6.83 8.42 10.99
N ILE A 23 -6.42 8.57 9.72
CA ILE A 23 -6.82 7.68 8.63
C ILE A 23 -6.35 6.25 8.90
N GLY A 24 -5.06 6.07 9.24
CA GLY A 24 -4.50 4.78 9.57
C GLY A 24 -5.15 4.11 10.79
N LYS A 25 -5.38 4.87 11.87
CA LYS A 25 -6.07 4.38 13.06
C LYS A 25 -7.53 4.03 12.78
N THR A 26 -8.19 4.78 11.90
CA THR A 26 -9.59 4.52 11.52
C THR A 26 -9.75 3.14 10.87
N TYR A 27 -8.79 2.67 10.06
CA TYR A 27 -8.80 1.30 9.56
C TYR A 27 -8.85 0.27 10.72
N TYR A 28 -8.02 0.43 11.74
CA TYR A 28 -8.00 -0.51 12.87
C TYR A 28 -9.21 -0.39 13.79
N ARG A 29 -9.79 0.81 13.94
CA ARG A 29 -11.09 1.01 14.62
C ARG A 29 -12.19 0.23 13.91
N TRP A 30 -12.30 0.35 12.58
CA TRP A 30 -13.27 -0.41 11.79
C TRP A 30 -13.04 -1.91 11.84
N ARG A 31 -11.78 -2.35 11.82
CA ARG A 31 -11.44 -3.76 12.04
C ARG A 31 -11.91 -4.24 13.41
N HIS A 32 -11.71 -3.45 14.47
CA HIS A 32 -12.16 -3.79 15.81
C HIS A 32 -13.68 -3.87 15.90
N THR A 33 -14.40 -2.87 15.37
CA THR A 33 -15.86 -2.89 15.26
C THR A 33 -16.37 -4.11 14.49
N ALA A 34 -15.73 -4.46 13.37
CA ALA A 34 -16.10 -5.63 12.59
C ALA A 34 -15.92 -6.94 13.38
N LEU A 35 -14.92 -7.02 14.26
CA LEU A 35 -14.70 -8.18 15.13
C LEU A 35 -15.69 -8.27 16.28
N GLU A 36 -16.15 -7.14 16.84
CA GLU A 36 -17.18 -7.13 17.88
C GLU A 36 -18.56 -7.54 17.35
N ILE A 37 -18.84 -7.25 16.08
CA ILE A 37 -20.10 -7.60 15.41
C ILE A 37 -20.03 -8.99 14.77
N ALA A 38 -18.82 -9.48 14.49
CA ALA A 38 -18.61 -10.80 13.91
C ALA A 38 -19.15 -11.91 14.82
N GLY A 39 -19.76 -12.93 14.23
CA GLY A 39 -20.23 -14.11 14.97
C GLY A 39 -19.08 -14.94 15.56
N GLU A 40 -19.43 -15.89 16.42
CA GLU A 40 -18.46 -16.79 17.03
C GLU A 40 -17.59 -17.53 16.00
N GLY A 41 -16.30 -17.67 16.29
CA GLY A 41 -15.35 -18.41 15.45
C GLY A 41 -14.67 -17.60 14.33
N VAL A 42 -15.02 -16.32 14.15
CA VAL A 42 -14.32 -15.44 13.19
C VAL A 42 -12.89 -15.17 13.65
N LYS A 43 -11.92 -15.43 12.76
CA LYS A 43 -10.50 -15.16 13.03
C LYS A 43 -10.16 -13.71 12.68
N PRO A 44 -9.46 -12.96 13.55
CA PRO A 44 -9.08 -11.58 13.28
C PRO A 44 -8.32 -11.36 11.97
N LEU A 45 -7.45 -12.31 11.60
CA LEU A 45 -6.70 -12.27 10.35
C LEU A 45 -7.61 -12.31 9.11
N ASP A 46 -8.69 -13.10 9.14
CA ASP A 46 -9.59 -13.24 7.99
C ASP A 46 -10.31 -11.92 7.70
N VAL A 47 -10.68 -11.19 8.76
CA VAL A 47 -11.26 -9.84 8.65
C VAL A 47 -10.25 -8.87 8.02
N GLY A 48 -9.01 -8.85 8.52
CA GLY A 48 -7.95 -8.00 7.97
C GLY A 48 -7.65 -8.30 6.50
N LEU A 49 -7.53 -9.58 6.14
CA LEU A 49 -7.29 -10.01 4.76
C LEU A 49 -8.44 -9.65 3.84
N LYS A 50 -9.69 -9.76 4.31
CA LYS A 50 -10.86 -9.40 3.50
C LYS A 50 -10.95 -7.90 3.29
N ALA A 51 -10.68 -7.09 4.32
CA ALA A 51 -10.61 -5.64 4.19
C ALA A 51 -9.51 -5.24 3.19
N ALA A 52 -8.32 -5.84 3.31
CA ALA A 52 -7.21 -5.61 2.38
C ALA A 52 -7.55 -5.97 0.93
N GLU A 53 -8.26 -7.08 0.69
CA GLU A 53 -8.73 -7.45 -0.64
C GLU A 53 -9.68 -6.40 -1.23
N ILE A 54 -10.68 -5.97 -0.46
CA ILE A 54 -11.69 -4.99 -0.91
C ILE A 54 -11.01 -3.65 -1.23
N PHE A 55 -10.12 -3.19 -0.34
CA PHE A 55 -9.36 -1.96 -0.54
C PHE A 55 -8.48 -2.06 -1.79
N GLY A 56 -7.81 -3.20 -1.97
CA GLY A 56 -6.96 -3.42 -3.13
C GLY A 56 -7.73 -3.36 -4.45
N LYS A 57 -8.92 -3.97 -4.52
CA LYS A 57 -9.79 -3.89 -5.70
C LYS A 57 -10.24 -2.46 -5.99
N ASP A 58 -10.65 -1.71 -4.96
CA ASP A 58 -11.07 -0.31 -5.14
C ASP A 58 -9.93 0.59 -5.62
N ILE A 59 -8.75 0.45 -5.00
CA ILE A 59 -7.53 1.14 -5.43
C ILE A 59 -7.17 0.76 -6.87
N GLY A 60 -7.20 -0.53 -7.22
CA GLY A 60 -6.87 -1.02 -8.57
C GLY A 60 -7.73 -0.36 -9.64
N LYS A 61 -9.04 -0.27 -9.43
CA LYS A 61 -9.96 0.46 -10.32
C LYS A 61 -9.61 1.94 -10.44
N GLY A 62 -9.25 2.59 -9.32
CA GLY A 62 -8.84 3.99 -9.29
C GLY A 62 -7.52 4.26 -10.04
N LEU A 63 -6.67 3.27 -10.23
CA LEU A 63 -5.42 3.39 -10.98
C LEU A 63 -5.62 3.31 -12.50
N LEU A 64 -6.63 2.59 -13.00
CA LEU A 64 -6.81 2.31 -14.42
C LEU A 64 -6.74 3.56 -15.33
N PRO A 65 -7.38 4.70 -15.00
CA PRO A 65 -7.32 5.89 -15.86
C PRO A 65 -5.93 6.52 -15.96
N ARG A 66 -5.03 6.22 -15.01
CA ARG A 66 -3.66 6.79 -14.95
C ARG A 66 -2.63 5.90 -15.62
N LEU A 67 -2.98 4.65 -15.91
CA LEU A 67 -2.10 3.67 -16.53
C LEU A 67 -2.26 3.72 -18.06
N ASN A 68 -1.13 3.72 -18.78
CA ASN A 68 -1.14 3.81 -20.24
C ASN A 68 -0.11 2.85 -20.85
N TRP A 69 -0.61 1.75 -21.40
CA TRP A 69 0.22 0.73 -22.06
C TRP A 69 0.89 1.24 -23.35
N LEU A 70 0.30 2.22 -24.05
CA LEU A 70 0.85 2.78 -25.30
C LEU A 70 2.18 3.52 -25.09
N LYS A 71 2.51 3.89 -23.84
CA LYS A 71 3.82 4.47 -23.50
C LYS A 71 4.95 3.42 -23.46
N GLY A 72 4.63 2.15 -23.74
CA GLY A 72 5.56 1.03 -23.71
C GLY A 72 5.63 0.36 -22.33
N GLU A 73 6.01 -0.91 -22.34
CA GLU A 73 5.98 -1.79 -21.16
C GLU A 73 6.81 -1.23 -19.98
N ALA A 74 8.05 -0.78 -20.22
CA ALA A 74 8.89 -0.22 -19.16
C ALA A 74 8.29 1.03 -18.51
N ALA A 75 7.64 1.90 -19.30
CA ALA A 75 7.00 3.10 -18.77
C ALA A 75 5.74 2.76 -17.99
N PHE A 76 4.92 1.84 -18.52
CA PHE A 76 3.74 1.31 -17.84
C PHE A 76 4.11 0.71 -16.47
N MET A 77 5.09 -0.21 -16.44
CA MET A 77 5.51 -0.90 -15.22
C MET A 77 6.02 0.10 -14.18
N LEU A 78 6.82 1.08 -14.59
CA LEU A 78 7.32 2.11 -13.68
C LEU A 78 6.20 3.00 -13.13
N THR A 79 5.24 3.39 -13.95
CA THR A 79 4.08 4.17 -13.48
C THR A 79 3.23 3.37 -12.50
N LEU A 80 3.00 2.08 -12.77
CA LEU A 80 2.29 1.20 -11.84
C LEU A 80 3.06 1.05 -10.52
N GLY A 81 4.35 0.74 -10.57
CA GLY A 81 5.18 0.59 -9.37
C GLY A 81 5.24 1.87 -8.54
N ARG A 82 5.33 3.05 -9.18
CA ARG A 82 5.24 4.35 -8.49
C ARG A 82 3.88 4.55 -7.84
N SER A 83 2.80 4.21 -8.54
CA SER A 83 1.44 4.30 -7.98
C SER A 83 1.26 3.39 -6.76
N LEU A 84 1.89 2.21 -6.74
CA LEU A 84 1.91 1.33 -5.58
C LEU A 84 2.77 1.89 -4.43
N ALA A 85 3.92 2.49 -4.76
CA ALA A 85 4.77 3.17 -3.77
C ALA A 85 4.05 4.36 -3.13
N ASP A 86 3.29 5.11 -3.92
CA ASP A 86 2.52 6.29 -3.49
C ASP A 86 1.49 5.96 -2.41
N LEU A 87 1.04 4.71 -2.30
CA LEU A 87 0.17 4.27 -1.20
C LEU A 87 0.83 4.52 0.16
N TRP A 88 2.12 4.20 0.31
CA TRP A 88 2.84 4.54 1.54
C TRP A 88 3.06 6.03 1.67
N VAL A 89 3.35 6.76 0.58
CA VAL A 89 3.62 8.20 0.62
C VAL A 89 2.40 8.97 1.12
N VAL A 90 1.21 8.62 0.63
CA VAL A 90 -0.07 9.20 1.08
C VAL A 90 -0.30 8.93 2.56
N ASP A 91 0.09 7.76 3.06
CA ASP A 91 0.00 7.37 4.47
C ASP A 91 1.07 8.04 5.36
N GLY A 92 2.03 8.79 4.79
CA GLY A 92 3.12 9.44 5.52
C GLY A 92 4.41 8.62 5.60
N GLY A 93 4.47 7.51 4.86
CA GLY A 93 5.67 6.71 4.65
C GLY A 93 6.71 7.34 3.73
N VAL A 94 7.78 6.59 3.48
CA VAL A 94 8.83 6.95 2.51
C VAL A 94 9.05 5.75 1.61
N ALA A 95 8.55 5.86 0.38
CA ALA A 95 8.62 4.79 -0.61
C ALA A 95 8.98 5.32 -2.00
N THR A 96 9.65 4.47 -2.77
CA THR A 96 10.07 4.75 -4.14
C THR A 96 9.90 3.50 -5.00
N ALA A 97 9.90 3.69 -6.33
CA ALA A 97 9.92 2.61 -7.30
C ALA A 97 10.98 2.87 -8.37
N GLU A 98 11.81 1.86 -8.63
CA GLU A 98 12.95 1.88 -9.53
C GLU A 98 12.82 0.77 -10.57
N LYS A 99 13.33 1.02 -11.79
CA LYS A 99 13.32 0.00 -12.85
C LYS A 99 14.20 -1.18 -12.46
N GLY A 100 13.76 -2.39 -12.77
CA GLY A 100 14.63 -3.57 -12.78
C GLY A 100 15.50 -3.61 -14.04
N GLU A 101 16.23 -4.72 -14.20
CA GLU A 101 17.05 -4.95 -15.39
C GLU A 101 16.16 -5.18 -16.63
N LYS A 102 14.99 -5.80 -16.43
CA LYS A 102 14.03 -6.08 -17.48
C LYS A 102 12.97 -4.97 -17.61
N PRO A 103 12.49 -4.66 -18.83
CA PRO A 103 11.35 -3.75 -19.03
C PRO A 103 10.08 -4.14 -18.26
N SER A 104 9.93 -5.44 -18.01
CA SER A 104 8.80 -6.07 -17.34
C SER A 104 8.94 -6.14 -15.81
N GLU A 105 9.88 -5.38 -15.22
CA GLU A 105 10.26 -5.50 -13.82
C GLU A 105 10.50 -4.13 -13.16
N VAL A 106 9.98 -3.98 -11.96
CA VAL A 106 10.16 -2.79 -11.11
C VAL A 106 10.34 -3.23 -9.66
N PHE A 107 11.25 -2.57 -8.96
CA PHE A 107 11.46 -2.75 -7.52
C PHE A 107 10.86 -1.59 -6.75
N ILE A 108 9.96 -1.91 -5.83
CA ILE A 108 9.35 -0.97 -4.91
C ILE A 108 10.05 -1.12 -3.56
N ARG A 109 10.48 0.01 -2.99
CA ARG A 109 11.16 0.07 -1.70
C ARG A 109 10.41 1.02 -0.78
N CYS A 110 10.19 0.62 0.46
CA CYS A 110 9.65 1.50 1.50
C CYS A 110 10.52 1.41 2.74
N THR A 111 11.20 2.52 3.08
CA THR A 111 12.13 2.61 4.23
C THR A 111 11.46 3.13 5.48
N ARG A 112 10.27 3.73 5.35
CA ARG A 112 9.42 4.12 6.48
C ARG A 112 7.98 3.74 6.18
N ASP A 113 7.47 2.74 6.90
CA ASP A 113 6.08 2.33 6.86
C ASP A 113 5.38 2.74 8.17
N PRO A 114 4.32 3.56 8.13
CA PRO A 114 3.60 3.97 9.34
C PRO A 114 2.66 2.88 9.89
N TRP A 115 2.27 1.88 9.07
CA TRP A 115 1.27 0.88 9.44
C TRP A 115 1.62 0.03 10.68
N PRO A 116 2.87 -0.43 10.88
CA PRO A 116 3.28 -1.12 12.09
C PRO A 116 3.04 -0.31 13.37
N THR A 117 3.23 1.01 13.32
CA THR A 117 3.01 1.88 14.49
C THR A 117 1.54 1.91 14.87
N TRP A 118 0.67 2.11 13.88
CA TRP A 118 -0.78 2.11 14.11
C TRP A 118 -1.26 0.74 14.57
N ALA A 119 -0.80 -0.34 13.96
CA ALA A 119 -1.15 -1.71 14.35
C ALA A 119 -0.86 -2.01 15.83
N LYS A 120 0.30 -1.55 16.33
CA LYS A 120 0.72 -1.72 17.73
C LYS A 120 -0.26 -1.07 18.71
N GLU A 121 -0.79 0.11 18.40
CA GLU A 121 -1.76 0.80 19.26
C GLU A 121 -3.05 -0.02 19.46
N PHE A 122 -3.38 -0.91 18.53
CA PHE A 122 -4.58 -1.77 18.56
C PHE A 122 -4.27 -3.24 18.86
N GLY A 123 -3.04 -3.57 19.29
CA GLY A 123 -2.64 -4.94 19.60
C GLY A 123 -2.66 -5.90 18.40
N VAL A 124 -2.57 -5.39 17.17
CA VAL A 124 -2.60 -6.21 15.96
C VAL A 124 -1.22 -6.84 15.70
N PRO A 125 -1.13 -8.15 15.44
CA PRO A 125 0.14 -8.82 15.15
C PRO A 125 0.83 -8.26 13.90
N MET A 126 2.15 -8.08 13.95
CA MET A 126 2.92 -7.60 12.79
C MET A 126 2.80 -8.51 11.56
N GLN A 127 2.65 -9.82 11.78
CA GLN A 127 2.40 -10.78 10.71
C GLN A 127 1.12 -10.45 9.93
N GLU A 128 0.07 -10.00 10.62
CA GLU A 128 -1.17 -9.58 9.96
C GLU A 128 -0.93 -8.34 9.10
N VAL A 129 -0.17 -7.35 9.59
CA VAL A 129 0.21 -6.17 8.80
C VAL A 129 0.91 -6.57 7.51
N ALA A 130 1.85 -7.52 7.58
CA ALA A 130 2.57 -8.02 6.41
C ALA A 130 1.63 -8.68 5.39
N LEU A 131 0.80 -9.61 5.86
CA LEU A 131 -0.11 -10.38 5.01
C LEU A 131 -1.21 -9.52 4.39
N CYS A 132 -1.76 -8.56 5.14
CA CYS A 132 -2.75 -7.62 4.63
C CYS A 132 -2.16 -6.74 3.52
N ARG A 133 -0.94 -6.22 3.69
CA ARG A 133 -0.28 -5.44 2.63
C ARG A 133 -0.05 -6.28 1.37
N GLU A 134 0.42 -7.51 1.52
CA GLU A 134 0.58 -8.45 0.41
C GLU A 134 -0.74 -8.74 -0.30
N ARG A 135 -1.80 -9.04 0.45
CA ARG A 135 -3.12 -9.32 -0.12
C ARG A 135 -3.67 -8.11 -0.87
N MET A 136 -3.53 -6.90 -0.31
CA MET A 136 -3.98 -5.67 -0.95
C MET A 136 -3.26 -5.43 -2.28
N LEU A 137 -1.93 -5.50 -2.28
CA LEU A 137 -1.13 -5.29 -3.49
C LEU A 137 -1.45 -6.33 -4.57
N LYS A 138 -1.61 -7.62 -4.21
CA LYS A 138 -2.04 -8.65 -5.16
C LYS A 138 -3.44 -8.35 -5.72
N SER A 139 -4.37 -7.91 -4.89
CA SER A 139 -5.73 -7.58 -5.31
C SER A 139 -5.78 -6.37 -6.25
N ILE A 140 -4.88 -5.38 -6.08
CA ILE A 140 -4.72 -4.27 -7.04
C ILE A 140 -4.33 -4.82 -8.42
N LEU A 141 -3.39 -5.77 -8.45
CA LEU A 141 -2.89 -6.33 -9.71
C LEU A 141 -3.89 -7.22 -10.43
N GLU A 142 -4.85 -7.84 -9.73
CA GLU A 142 -5.94 -8.62 -10.33
C GLU A 142 -6.69 -7.76 -11.36
N ASP A 143 -7.18 -6.58 -10.96
CA ASP A 143 -7.95 -5.68 -11.83
C ASP A 143 -7.10 -5.08 -12.96
N VAL A 144 -5.86 -4.67 -12.65
CA VAL A 144 -4.93 -4.13 -13.67
C VAL A 144 -4.59 -5.20 -14.72
N SER A 145 -4.37 -6.44 -14.28
CA SER A 145 -4.05 -7.56 -15.17
C SER A 145 -5.19 -7.87 -16.14
N VAL A 146 -6.43 -7.89 -15.62
CA VAL A 146 -7.62 -8.11 -16.44
C VAL A 146 -7.81 -6.99 -17.45
N PHE A 147 -7.71 -5.72 -17.03
CA PHE A 147 -7.96 -4.58 -17.91
C PHE A 147 -6.96 -4.48 -19.07
N PHE A 148 -5.66 -4.68 -18.80
CA PHE A 148 -4.62 -4.58 -19.83
C PHE A 148 -4.29 -5.93 -20.50
N ASN A 149 -4.96 -7.02 -20.10
CA ASN A 149 -4.71 -8.38 -20.59
C ASN A 149 -3.22 -8.80 -20.49
N ILE A 150 -2.60 -8.47 -19.35
CA ILE A 150 -1.21 -8.80 -19.01
C ILE A 150 -1.20 -9.49 -17.65
N LEU A 151 -0.42 -10.54 -17.47
CA LEU A 151 -0.37 -11.24 -16.20
C LEU A 151 0.69 -10.59 -15.30
N LEU A 152 0.26 -9.84 -14.29
CA LEU A 152 1.15 -9.19 -13.32
C LEU A 152 1.18 -9.95 -11.99
N ASP A 153 2.29 -9.86 -11.28
CA ASP A 153 2.41 -10.36 -9.91
C ASP A 153 3.44 -9.56 -9.12
N ILE A 154 3.42 -9.78 -7.81
CA ILE A 154 4.38 -9.23 -6.87
C ILE A 154 5.00 -10.31 -6.00
N GLU A 155 6.27 -10.10 -5.69
CA GLU A 155 7.04 -10.88 -4.75
C GLU A 155 7.55 -9.94 -3.65
N VAL A 156 7.12 -10.19 -2.40
CA VAL A 156 7.65 -9.46 -1.24
C VAL A 156 8.89 -10.18 -0.75
N GLN A 157 10.05 -9.55 -0.97
CA GLN A 157 11.36 -10.07 -0.61
C GLN A 157 11.75 -9.69 0.81
N LYS A 158 11.37 -8.48 1.24
CA LYS A 158 11.57 -7.96 2.60
C LYS A 158 10.34 -7.18 3.05
N ALA A 159 10.07 -7.21 4.35
CA ALA A 159 8.94 -6.50 4.94
C ALA A 159 9.25 -6.02 6.35
N ILE A 160 9.01 -4.73 6.63
CA ILE A 160 9.22 -4.14 7.96
C ILE A 160 8.51 -4.92 9.09
N PRO A 161 7.24 -5.33 8.94
CA PRO A 161 6.57 -6.10 9.99
C PRO A 161 7.18 -7.50 10.23
N ARG A 162 8.04 -8.00 9.33
CA ARG A 162 8.77 -9.27 9.50
C ARG A 162 10.13 -9.09 10.18
N GLY A 163 10.45 -7.88 10.65
CA GLY A 163 11.74 -7.56 11.26
C GLY A 163 12.81 -7.10 10.28
N GLU A 164 12.47 -6.94 8.99
CA GLU A 164 13.39 -6.39 7.99
C GLU A 164 13.48 -4.86 8.12
N GLY A 165 14.62 -4.27 7.82
CA GLY A 165 14.80 -2.81 7.90
C GLY A 165 14.00 -2.00 6.86
N MET A 166 13.38 -2.66 5.88
CA MET A 166 12.59 -2.02 4.83
C MET A 166 11.64 -3.02 4.16
N TRP A 167 10.68 -2.50 3.42
CA TRP A 167 10.01 -3.26 2.38
C TRP A 167 10.86 -3.29 1.12
N GLN A 168 10.98 -4.48 0.54
CA GLN A 168 11.51 -4.67 -0.81
C GLN A 168 10.56 -5.59 -1.56
N ILE A 169 9.96 -5.07 -2.62
CA ILE A 169 8.93 -5.76 -3.38
C ILE A 169 9.31 -5.71 -4.84
N ARG A 170 9.30 -6.86 -5.50
CA ARG A 170 9.47 -6.99 -6.94
C ARG A 170 8.10 -7.05 -7.59
N LEU A 171 7.78 -6.08 -8.43
CA LEU A 171 6.64 -6.09 -9.33
C LEU A 171 7.11 -6.58 -10.69
N TYR A 172 6.45 -7.59 -11.24
CA TYR A 172 6.85 -8.16 -12.52
C TYR A 172 5.67 -8.68 -13.34
N LYS A 173 5.87 -8.78 -14.65
CA LYS A 173 4.95 -9.49 -15.55
C LYS A 173 5.37 -10.96 -15.63
N LYS A 174 4.42 -11.89 -15.45
CA LYS A 174 4.65 -13.32 -15.65
C LYS A 174 4.75 -13.65 -17.14
N GLU A 175 5.60 -14.61 -17.45
CA GLU A 175 5.57 -15.30 -18.73
C GLU A 175 4.31 -16.18 -18.78
N LYS A 176 3.65 -16.24 -19.95
CA LYS A 176 2.44 -17.04 -20.15
C LYS A 176 2.78 -18.51 -20.32
#